data_AF-A0A8C8R7I5-F1
#
_entry.id   AF-A0A8C8R7I5-F1
#
_cell.length_a   1.000
_cell.length_b   1.000
_cell.length_c   1.000
_cell.angle_alpha   90.00
_cell.angle_beta   90.00
_cell.angle_gamma   90.00
#
_symmetry.space_group_name_H-M   'P 1'
#
loop_
_entity.id
_entity.type
_entity.pdbx_description
1 polymer ?
#
loop_
_entity_poly.entity_id
_entity_poly.type
_entity_poly.pdbx_seq_one_letter_code
_entity_poly.pdbx_strand_id
1 'polypeptide(L)'
;MAAALCRRGPPCRTGWLPTLQIVRHAKSITRHWKAMHFDRQRLMALTEYIAPKPAIPERCITPRITVIEEDGYAKLLRRQAAEVFQDSKMIAVCQYNFTPSEEMVLLMHRLRKHNIHVKFFPNEIMKPYLSVSKYKNLLPLFVSRNIIIVSPEIKAKEMLRVLKRMPQLNLLGACIDNTILSKQGIIKYSKLPSMEVTQGSRLVMGN
;
A
#
# COMPACT_ATOMS: atom_id res chain seq x y z
N MET A 1 84.44 28.90 -5.13
CA MET A 1 85.82 28.90 -5.68
C MET A 1 85.69 28.66 -7.19
N ALA A 2 86.21 29.43 -8.14
CA ALA A 2 86.99 30.68 -8.21
C ALA A 2 86.15 31.73 -9.02
N ALA A 3 86.44 33.01 -9.23
CA ALA A 3 87.56 33.95 -9.05
C ALA A 3 86.90 35.34 -8.73
N ALA A 4 87.50 36.49 -8.49
CA ALA A 4 88.85 37.03 -8.58
C ALA A 4 88.92 38.26 -7.65
N LEU A 5 90.11 38.59 -7.17
CA LEU A 5 90.42 39.81 -6.44
C LEU A 5 90.27 41.05 -7.33
N CYS A 6 89.60 42.11 -6.86
CA CYS A 6 90.02 43.46 -7.18
C CYS A 6 89.54 44.53 -6.17
N ARG A 7 90.56 45.17 -5.57
CA ARG A 7 90.72 46.60 -5.28
C ARG A 7 89.92 47.25 -4.13
N ARG A 8 90.74 47.78 -3.21
CA ARG A 8 90.46 48.77 -2.17
C ARG A 8 89.65 49.96 -2.68
N GLY A 9 88.56 50.27 -1.98
CA GLY A 9 87.86 51.55 -1.92
C GLY A 9 87.57 51.90 -0.44
N PRO A 10 87.33 53.18 -0.09
CA PRO A 10 87.37 53.70 1.28
C PRO A 10 86.22 53.15 2.16
N PRO A 11 86.28 53.27 3.50
CA PRO A 11 85.25 52.71 4.38
C PRO A 11 83.96 53.50 4.19
N CYS A 12 83.01 52.92 3.45
CA CYS A 12 81.66 53.46 3.36
C CYS A 12 81.05 53.41 4.77
N ARG A 13 80.83 54.61 5.30
CA ARG A 13 80.16 54.95 6.56
C ARG A 13 79.18 53.87 6.99
N THR A 14 79.40 53.31 8.18
CA THR A 14 78.42 52.52 8.93
C THR A 14 77.21 53.39 9.25
N GLY A 15 76.32 53.54 8.28
CA GLY A 15 74.97 54.03 8.50
C GLY A 15 74.22 52.96 9.29
N TRP A 16 73.78 53.31 10.50
CA TRP A 16 72.74 52.57 11.20
C TRP A 16 71.49 52.59 10.32
N LEU A 17 71.28 51.53 9.55
CA LEU A 17 69.98 51.26 8.95
C LEU A 17 69.14 50.60 10.04
N PRO A 18 68.04 51.21 10.51
CA PRO A 18 67.10 50.46 11.33
C PRO A 18 66.65 49.27 10.50
N THR A 19 66.88 48.07 11.01
CA THR A 19 66.32 46.85 10.45
C THR A 19 64.80 46.94 10.57
N LEU A 20 64.15 47.57 9.58
CA LEU A 20 62.71 47.51 9.40
C LEU A 20 62.37 46.05 9.09
N GLN A 21 62.13 45.26 10.14
CA GLN A 21 61.56 43.93 10.01
C GLN A 21 60.11 44.12 9.56
N ILE A 22 59.86 43.91 8.26
CA ILE A 22 58.50 43.83 7.72
C ILE A 22 57.91 42.50 8.21
N VAL A 23 57.28 42.52 9.38
CA VAL A 23 56.55 41.36 9.90
C VAL A 23 55.29 41.18 9.05
N ARG A 24 55.24 40.09 8.29
CA ARG A 24 54.06 39.74 7.48
C ARG A 24 52.94 39.28 8.41
N HIS A 25 51.93 40.12 8.62
CA HIS A 25 50.72 39.74 9.34
C HIS A 25 49.80 38.89 8.44
N ALA A 26 49.34 37.74 8.95
CA ALA A 26 48.33 36.94 8.27
C ALA A 26 46.99 37.69 8.23
N LYS A 27 46.29 37.64 7.09
CA LYS A 27 44.98 38.28 6.93
C LYS A 27 43.93 37.64 7.85
N SER A 28 42.89 38.41 8.19
CA SER A 28 41.75 37.94 8.99
C SER A 28 40.89 36.94 8.23
N ILE A 29 40.70 37.16 6.92
CA ILE A 29 39.93 36.32 6.02
C ILE A 29 40.88 35.55 5.11
N THR A 30 40.73 34.22 5.09
CA THR A 30 41.50 33.27 4.28
C THR A 30 40.57 32.35 3.51
N ARG A 31 41.03 31.79 2.38
CA ARG A 31 40.25 30.81 1.59
C ARG A 31 40.08 29.46 2.30
N HIS A 32 40.99 29.12 3.21
CA HIS A 32 40.97 27.90 4.01
C HIS A 32 40.58 28.21 5.45
N TRP A 33 40.11 27.20 6.17
CA TRP A 33 39.82 27.29 7.60
C TRP A 33 41.08 27.64 8.38
N LYS A 34 41.05 28.81 9.02
CA LYS A 34 42.13 29.29 9.87
C LYS A 34 42.02 28.62 11.23
N ALA A 35 43.16 28.13 11.74
CA ALA A 35 43.23 27.63 13.11
C ALA A 35 42.84 28.74 14.10
N MET A 36 41.93 28.41 15.02
CA MET A 36 41.53 29.33 16.07
C MET A 36 42.62 29.44 17.13
N HIS A 37 42.67 30.57 17.83
CA HIS A 37 43.46 30.67 19.06
C HIS A 37 42.92 29.68 20.10
N PHE A 38 43.81 29.15 20.94
CA PHE A 38 43.48 28.10 21.90
C PHE A 38 42.28 28.44 22.80
N ASP A 39 42.22 29.66 23.34
CA ASP A 39 41.08 30.10 24.16
C ASP A 39 39.78 30.24 23.37
N ARG A 40 39.87 30.63 22.09
CA ARG A 40 38.69 30.70 21.22
C ARG A 40 38.17 29.30 20.90
N GLN A 41 39.04 28.33 20.71
CA GLN A 41 38.65 26.94 20.50
C GLN A 41 37.94 26.39 21.75
N ARG A 42 38.42 26.71 22.95
CA ARG A 42 37.74 26.39 24.22
C ARG A 42 36.36 27.03 24.31
N LEU A 43 36.25 28.32 23.97
CA LEU A 43 34.97 29.03 23.97
C LEU A 43 33.97 28.37 23.01
N MET A 44 34.41 28.00 21.81
CA MET A 44 33.55 27.33 20.82
C MET A 44 33.07 25.97 21.33
N ALA A 45 33.97 25.16 21.92
CA ALA A 45 33.62 23.86 22.49
C ALA A 45 32.63 23.98 23.67
N LEU A 46 32.76 25.02 24.50
CA LEU A 46 31.85 25.27 25.63
C LEU A 46 30.48 25.81 25.19
N THR A 47 30.43 26.53 24.07
CA THR A 47 29.19 27.11 23.53
C THR A 47 28.49 26.17 22.55
N GLU A 48 28.91 24.91 22.47
CA GLU A 48 28.22 23.88 21.71
C GLU A 48 26.81 23.66 22.26
N TYR A 49 25.83 23.62 21.35
CA TYR A 49 24.45 23.39 21.72
C TYR A 49 24.23 21.97 22.21
N ILE A 50 23.73 21.83 23.44
CA ILE A 50 23.33 20.56 24.02
C ILE A 50 21.80 20.46 23.99
N ALA A 51 21.28 19.60 23.11
CA ALA A 51 19.84 19.34 23.06
C ALA A 51 19.34 18.65 24.35
N PRO A 52 18.13 18.97 24.83
CA PRO A 52 17.55 18.30 25.99
C PRO A 52 17.35 16.81 25.67
N LYS A 53 17.90 15.94 26.53
CA LYS A 53 17.73 14.50 26.41
C LYS A 53 16.48 14.09 27.21
N PRO A 54 15.37 13.70 26.56
CA PRO A 54 14.20 13.26 27.29
C PRO A 54 14.54 11.99 28.10
N ALA A 55 14.02 11.88 29.31
CA ALA A 55 14.25 10.71 30.17
C ALA A 55 13.76 9.40 29.54
N ILE A 56 12.71 9.50 28.71
CA ILE A 56 12.16 8.40 27.94
C ILE A 56 12.20 8.80 26.46
N PRO A 57 12.86 8.03 25.58
CA PRO A 57 12.84 8.27 24.15
C PRO A 57 11.41 8.26 23.60
N GLU A 58 11.08 9.15 22.67
CA GLU A 58 9.74 9.27 22.08
C GLU A 58 9.25 7.96 21.43
N ARG A 59 10.18 7.10 20.98
CA ARG A 59 9.88 5.77 20.42
C ARG A 59 9.26 4.80 21.44
N CYS A 60 9.55 5.00 22.73
CA CYS A 60 9.01 4.19 23.82
C CYS A 60 7.65 4.71 24.29
N ILE A 61 7.23 5.89 23.85
CA ILE A 61 5.92 6.46 24.15
C ILE A 61 4.96 5.98 23.06
N THR A 62 3.84 5.36 23.47
CA THR A 62 2.79 5.01 22.52
C THR A 62 2.26 6.29 21.87
N PRO A 63 2.30 6.41 20.53
CA PRO A 63 1.81 7.61 19.86
C PRO A 63 0.32 7.77 20.16
N ARG A 64 -0.13 9.02 20.32
CA ARG A 64 -1.56 9.31 20.39
C ARG A 64 -2.19 8.89 19.07
N ILE A 65 -3.11 7.94 19.12
CA ILE A 65 -3.89 7.53 17.96
C ILE A 65 -4.86 8.67 17.64
N THR A 66 -4.58 9.45 16.61
CA THR A 66 -5.56 10.39 16.06
C THR A 66 -6.65 9.58 15.36
N VAL A 67 -7.92 9.85 15.68
CA VAL A 67 -9.05 9.25 14.98
C VAL A 67 -9.06 9.85 13.57
N ILE A 68 -8.60 9.08 12.59
CA ILE A 68 -8.63 9.48 11.18
C ILE A 68 -10.10 9.46 10.76
N GLU A 69 -10.59 10.59 10.25
CA GLU A 69 -11.95 10.68 9.72
C GLU A 69 -12.15 9.67 8.59
N GLU A 70 -13.31 9.01 8.57
CA GLU A 70 -13.60 8.03 7.53
C GLU A 70 -13.69 8.69 6.14
N ASP A 71 -12.85 8.22 5.22
CA ASP A 71 -12.85 8.63 3.81
C ASP A 71 -14.26 8.56 3.19
N GLY A 72 -14.71 9.68 2.59
CA GLY A 72 -16.02 9.76 1.94
C GLY A 72 -16.20 8.73 0.81
N TYR A 73 -15.12 8.40 0.09
CA TYR A 73 -15.12 7.37 -0.94
C TYR A 73 -15.37 5.96 -0.37
N ALA A 74 -14.78 5.63 0.78
CA ALA A 74 -15.01 4.35 1.44
C ALA A 74 -16.49 4.20 1.86
N LYS A 75 -17.12 5.28 2.34
CA LYS A 75 -18.56 5.30 2.64
C LYS A 75 -19.42 5.04 1.40
N LEU A 76 -19.08 5.64 0.27
CA LEU A 76 -19.78 5.41 -1.01
C LEU A 76 -19.69 3.94 -1.42
N LEU A 77 -18.50 3.34 -1.37
CA LEU A 77 -18.30 1.93 -1.72
C LEU A 77 -19.06 0.98 -0.79
N ARG A 78 -19.19 1.30 0.50
CA ARG A 78 -20.03 0.52 1.44
C ARG A 78 -21.51 0.57 1.05
N ARG A 79 -22.02 1.75 0.65
CA ARG A 79 -23.41 1.89 0.20
C ARG A 79 -23.66 1.10 -1.09
N GLN A 80 -22.75 1.24 -2.06
CA GLN A 80 -22.86 0.50 -3.31
C GLN A 80 -22.79 -1.02 -3.10
N ALA A 81 -21.94 -1.50 -2.19
CA ALA A 81 -21.93 -2.90 -1.82
C ALA A 81 -23.26 -3.32 -1.17
N ALA A 82 -23.83 -2.49 -0.28
CA ALA A 82 -25.14 -2.80 0.32
C ALA A 82 -26.23 -2.98 -0.74
N GLU A 83 -26.33 -2.08 -1.71
CA GLU A 83 -27.26 -2.15 -2.84
C GLU A 83 -27.04 -3.43 -3.67
N VAL A 84 -25.79 -3.70 -4.05
CA VAL A 84 -25.43 -4.89 -4.83
C VAL A 84 -25.82 -6.18 -4.12
N PHE A 85 -25.65 -6.26 -2.79
CA PHE A 85 -26.04 -7.45 -2.03
C PHE A 85 -27.57 -7.55 -1.84
N GLN A 86 -28.30 -6.45 -1.82
CA GLN A 86 -29.77 -6.43 -1.70
C GLN A 86 -30.46 -6.84 -3.01
N ASP A 87 -29.97 -6.35 -4.15
CA ASP A 87 -30.56 -6.62 -5.47
C ASP A 87 -30.34 -8.07 -5.95
N SER A 88 -29.52 -8.83 -5.24
CA SER A 88 -28.92 -10.06 -5.77
C SER A 88 -29.33 -11.28 -4.97
N LYS A 89 -29.91 -12.26 -5.67
CA LYS A 89 -30.28 -13.56 -5.08
C LYS A 89 -29.10 -14.54 -5.03
N MET A 90 -28.17 -14.40 -5.97
CA MET A 90 -26.97 -15.24 -6.06
C MET A 90 -25.70 -14.41 -6.01
N ILE A 91 -24.83 -14.72 -5.05
CA ILE A 91 -23.54 -14.05 -4.84
C ILE A 91 -22.47 -15.11 -4.74
N ALA A 92 -21.52 -15.14 -5.67
CA ALA A 92 -20.39 -16.05 -5.64
C ALA A 92 -19.09 -15.28 -5.36
N VAL A 93 -18.27 -15.81 -4.45
CA VAL A 93 -16.95 -15.28 -4.12
C VAL A 93 -15.90 -16.13 -4.82
N CYS A 94 -15.13 -15.48 -5.69
CA CYS A 94 -14.07 -16.11 -6.46
C CYS A 94 -12.73 -15.46 -6.10
N GLN A 95 -11.71 -16.29 -5.95
CA GLN A 95 -10.33 -15.85 -5.94
C GLN A 95 -9.80 -15.91 -7.37
N TYR A 96 -9.09 -14.88 -7.80
CA TYR A 96 -8.44 -14.89 -9.11
C TYR A 96 -6.93 -14.89 -8.94
N ASN A 97 -6.29 -15.79 -9.67
CA ASN A 97 -4.85 -15.74 -9.88
C ASN A 97 -4.53 -14.69 -10.94
N PHE A 98 -3.24 -14.36 -11.12
CA PHE A 98 -2.84 -13.40 -12.16
C PHE A 98 -3.43 -13.82 -13.52
N THR A 99 -4.23 -12.93 -14.08
CA THR A 99 -4.98 -13.12 -15.33
C THR A 99 -4.68 -11.93 -16.23
N PRO A 100 -4.38 -12.13 -17.53
CA PRO A 100 -4.26 -11.00 -18.43
C PRO A 100 -5.60 -10.26 -18.55
N SER A 101 -5.54 -8.95 -18.81
CA SER A 101 -6.72 -8.07 -18.86
C SER A 101 -7.73 -8.50 -19.93
N GLU A 102 -7.26 -8.95 -21.09
CA GLU A 102 -8.11 -9.40 -22.21
C GLU A 102 -8.98 -10.59 -21.83
N GLU A 103 -8.41 -11.55 -21.11
CA GLU A 103 -9.11 -12.72 -20.58
C GLU A 103 -10.22 -12.33 -19.60
N MET A 104 -9.95 -11.35 -18.73
CA MET A 104 -10.95 -10.81 -17.80
C MET A 104 -12.11 -10.10 -18.51
N VAL A 105 -11.82 -9.33 -19.56
CA VAL A 105 -12.87 -8.66 -20.35
C VAL A 105 -13.75 -9.70 -21.05
N LEU A 106 -13.15 -10.73 -21.63
CA LEU A 106 -13.88 -11.82 -22.28
C LEU A 106 -14.76 -12.60 -21.30
N LEU A 107 -14.28 -12.83 -20.09
CA LEU A 107 -15.07 -13.41 -19.00
C LEU A 107 -16.28 -12.55 -18.67
N MET A 108 -16.08 -11.25 -18.43
CA MET A 108 -17.16 -10.33 -18.11
C MET A 108 -18.21 -10.30 -19.22
N HIS A 109 -17.77 -10.31 -20.48
CA HIS A 109 -18.68 -10.37 -21.62
C HIS A 109 -19.50 -11.68 -21.62
N ARG A 110 -18.87 -12.84 -21.37
CA ARG A 110 -19.57 -14.14 -21.27
C ARG A 110 -20.57 -14.17 -20.12
N LEU A 111 -20.20 -13.62 -18.95
CA LEU A 111 -21.08 -13.56 -17.78
C LEU A 111 -22.26 -12.60 -18.00
N ARG A 112 -22.03 -11.46 -18.67
CA ARG A 112 -23.10 -10.51 -19.02
C ARG A 112 -24.18 -11.11 -19.91
N LYS A 113 -23.84 -12.03 -20.82
CA LYS A 113 -24.85 -12.75 -21.64
C LYS A 113 -25.89 -13.49 -20.80
N HIS A 114 -25.53 -13.87 -19.58
CA HIS A 114 -26.38 -14.60 -18.65
C HIS A 114 -26.97 -13.70 -17.55
N ASN A 115 -26.87 -12.36 -17.68
CA ASN A 115 -27.22 -11.38 -16.64
C ASN A 115 -26.45 -11.60 -15.33
N ILE A 116 -25.18 -11.98 -15.45
CA ILE A 116 -24.26 -12.11 -14.33
C ILE A 116 -23.26 -10.96 -14.38
N HIS A 117 -23.15 -10.23 -13.29
CA HIS A 117 -22.28 -9.07 -13.15
C HIS A 117 -21.06 -9.40 -12.29
N VAL A 118 -19.90 -8.95 -12.74
CA VAL A 118 -18.65 -9.04 -11.99
C VAL A 118 -18.41 -7.69 -11.31
N LYS A 119 -18.18 -7.72 -10.00
CA LYS A 119 -17.90 -6.52 -9.19
C LYS A 119 -16.60 -6.71 -8.41
N PHE A 120 -15.81 -5.65 -8.36
CA PHE A 120 -14.55 -5.59 -7.62
C PHE A 120 -14.74 -4.66 -6.43
N PHE A 121 -14.46 -5.17 -5.24
CA PHE A 121 -14.48 -4.38 -4.02
C PHE A 121 -13.21 -4.63 -3.22
N PRO A 122 -12.56 -3.59 -2.68
CA PRO A 122 -11.44 -3.77 -1.76
C PRO A 122 -11.82 -4.56 -0.52
N ASN A 123 -10.93 -5.44 -0.07
CA ASN A 123 -11.16 -6.25 1.14
C ASN A 123 -11.31 -5.39 2.40
N GLU A 124 -10.63 -4.24 2.46
CA GLU A 124 -10.71 -3.28 3.56
C GLU A 124 -12.13 -2.75 3.77
N ILE A 125 -12.92 -2.71 2.70
CA ILE A 125 -14.30 -2.21 2.72
C ILE A 125 -15.28 -3.36 2.90
N MET A 126 -15.03 -4.52 2.28
CA MET A 126 -15.91 -5.68 2.41
C MET A 126 -15.86 -6.33 3.78
N LYS A 127 -14.69 -6.45 4.42
CA LYS A 127 -14.58 -7.05 5.75
C LYS A 127 -15.43 -6.37 6.82
N PRO A 128 -15.38 -5.02 7.01
CA PRO A 128 -16.24 -4.37 7.98
C PRO A 128 -17.73 -4.47 7.59
N TYR A 129 -18.06 -4.34 6.31
CA TYR A 129 -19.44 -4.49 5.83
C TYR A 129 -20.02 -5.89 6.14
N LEU A 130 -19.28 -6.95 5.80
CA LEU A 130 -19.70 -8.33 6.01
C LEU A 130 -19.81 -8.69 7.50
N SER A 131 -18.98 -8.08 8.36
CA SER A 131 -19.00 -8.30 9.82
C SER A 131 -20.29 -7.82 10.48
N VAL A 132 -20.89 -6.76 9.95
CA VAL A 132 -22.17 -6.21 10.43
C VAL A 132 -23.37 -6.90 9.76
N SER A 133 -23.21 -7.31 8.50
CA SER A 133 -24.29 -7.91 7.71
C SER A 133 -24.66 -9.35 8.10
N LYS A 134 -25.69 -9.90 7.45
CA LYS A 134 -26.12 -11.30 7.57
C LYS A 134 -25.08 -12.31 7.04
N TYR A 135 -24.09 -11.84 6.29
CA TYR A 135 -23.12 -12.68 5.57
C TYR A 135 -21.79 -12.85 6.30
N LYS A 136 -21.78 -12.85 7.64
CA LYS A 136 -20.55 -12.98 8.46
C LYS A 136 -19.71 -14.20 8.08
N ASN A 137 -20.37 -15.29 7.70
CA ASN A 137 -19.72 -16.54 7.30
C ASN A 137 -18.97 -16.45 5.96
N LEU A 138 -19.17 -15.39 5.16
CA LEU A 138 -18.39 -15.12 3.94
C LEU A 138 -17.06 -14.40 4.24
N LEU A 139 -16.89 -13.80 5.42
CA LEU A 139 -15.65 -13.12 5.84
C LEU A 139 -14.36 -13.90 5.56
N PRO A 140 -14.24 -15.19 5.94
CA PRO A 140 -13.00 -15.94 5.72
C PRO A 140 -12.68 -16.18 4.24
N LEU A 141 -13.65 -16.01 3.33
CA LEU A 141 -13.41 -16.15 1.90
C LEU A 141 -12.72 -14.92 1.30
N PHE A 142 -12.78 -13.77 1.96
CA PHE A 142 -12.19 -12.53 1.47
C PHE A 142 -10.72 -12.39 1.91
N VAL A 143 -9.85 -13.17 1.26
CA VAL A 143 -8.38 -13.12 1.45
C VAL A 143 -7.68 -12.80 0.14
N SER A 144 -6.69 -11.90 0.16
CA SER A 144 -5.91 -11.53 -1.03
C SER A 144 -6.76 -10.96 -2.19
N ARG A 145 -6.77 -11.61 -3.36
CA ARG A 145 -7.38 -11.11 -4.60
C ARG A 145 -8.74 -11.75 -4.83
N ASN A 146 -9.79 -11.01 -4.52
CA ASN A 146 -11.17 -11.49 -4.59
C ASN A 146 -11.99 -10.73 -5.62
N ILE A 147 -12.91 -11.46 -6.22
CA ILE A 147 -13.93 -10.95 -7.14
C ILE A 147 -15.27 -11.47 -6.67
N ILE A 148 -16.27 -10.59 -6.70
CA ILE A 148 -17.64 -10.97 -6.43
C ILE A 148 -18.37 -11.09 -7.76
N ILE A 149 -18.97 -12.26 -7.98
CA ILE A 149 -19.86 -12.52 -9.10
C ILE A 149 -21.28 -12.46 -8.55
N VAL A 150 -22.10 -11.62 -9.16
CA VAL A 150 -23.40 -11.23 -8.63
C VAL A 150 -24.45 -11.45 -9.71
N SER A 151 -25.57 -12.04 -9.35
CA SER A 151 -26.70 -12.20 -10.26
C SER A 151 -28.04 -12.03 -9.55
N PRO A 152 -29.02 -11.35 -10.18
CA PRO A 152 -30.37 -11.24 -9.65
C PRO A 152 -31.13 -12.57 -9.72
N GLU A 153 -30.73 -13.48 -10.61
CA GLU A 153 -31.34 -14.80 -10.80
C GLU A 153 -30.36 -15.92 -10.45
N ILE A 154 -30.90 -17.09 -10.06
CA ILE A 154 -30.08 -18.21 -9.59
C ILE A 154 -29.63 -19.07 -10.78
N LYS A 155 -28.56 -18.63 -11.45
CA LYS A 155 -28.00 -19.27 -12.67
C LYS A 155 -26.67 -20.00 -12.43
N ALA A 156 -26.64 -20.87 -11.42
CA ALA A 156 -25.41 -21.58 -11.02
C ALA A 156 -24.80 -22.45 -12.14
N LYS A 157 -25.64 -23.11 -12.96
CA LYS A 157 -25.19 -24.00 -14.05
C LYS A 157 -24.44 -23.25 -15.15
N GLU A 158 -24.93 -22.08 -15.53
CA GLU A 158 -24.34 -21.23 -16.56
C GLU A 158 -23.04 -20.60 -16.07
N MET A 159 -23.06 -20.08 -14.83
CA MET A 159 -21.86 -19.58 -14.17
C MET A 159 -20.74 -20.62 -14.13
N LEU A 160 -21.03 -21.85 -13.69
CA LEU A 160 -20.02 -22.92 -13.62
C LEU A 160 -19.48 -23.30 -15.01
N ARG A 161 -20.30 -23.26 -16.07
CA ARG A 161 -19.85 -23.51 -17.44
C ARG A 161 -18.83 -22.47 -17.91
N VAL A 162 -19.05 -21.20 -17.56
CA VAL A 162 -18.12 -20.11 -17.88
C VAL A 162 -16.84 -20.23 -17.06
N LEU A 163 -16.95 -20.48 -15.76
CA LEU A 163 -15.79 -20.63 -14.86
C LEU A 163 -14.89 -21.82 -15.24
N LYS A 164 -15.47 -22.93 -15.72
CA LYS A 164 -14.68 -24.09 -16.21
C LYS A 164 -13.75 -23.75 -17.37
N ARG A 165 -14.07 -22.74 -18.18
CA ARG A 165 -13.20 -22.30 -19.29
C ARG A 165 -11.98 -21.51 -18.82
N MET A 166 -11.99 -21.03 -17.57
CA MET A 166 -10.95 -20.17 -17.02
C MET A 166 -10.49 -20.71 -15.67
N PRO A 167 -9.54 -21.67 -15.66
CA PRO A 167 -9.05 -22.29 -14.42
C PRO A 167 -8.28 -21.31 -13.53
N GLN A 168 -7.89 -20.14 -14.05
CA GLN A 168 -7.26 -19.07 -13.29
C GLN A 168 -8.21 -18.44 -12.24
N LEU A 169 -9.52 -18.68 -12.37
CA LEU A 169 -10.54 -18.29 -11.41
C LEU A 169 -10.98 -19.46 -10.53
N ASN A 170 -10.70 -19.33 -9.25
CA ASN A 170 -11.05 -20.29 -8.22
C ASN A 170 -12.31 -19.86 -7.47
N LEU A 171 -13.41 -20.57 -7.72
CA LEU A 171 -14.63 -20.43 -6.93
C LEU A 171 -14.41 -20.99 -5.51
N LEU A 172 -14.51 -20.14 -4.49
CA LEU A 172 -14.38 -20.55 -3.10
C LEU A 172 -15.73 -21.01 -2.53
N GLY A 173 -16.74 -20.16 -2.69
CA GLY A 173 -18.09 -20.41 -2.20
C GLY A 173 -19.09 -19.43 -2.79
N ALA A 174 -20.37 -19.69 -2.53
CA ALA A 174 -21.46 -18.82 -2.96
C ALA A 174 -22.55 -18.75 -1.90
N CYS A 175 -23.30 -17.67 -1.93
CA CYS A 175 -24.52 -17.46 -1.19
C CYS A 175 -25.68 -17.47 -2.20
N ILE A 176 -26.61 -18.40 -2.02
CA ILE A 176 -27.84 -18.52 -2.82
C ILE A 176 -29.01 -18.36 -1.85
N ASP A 177 -29.87 -17.36 -2.05
CA ASP A 177 -31.03 -17.09 -1.19
C ASP A 177 -30.69 -17.11 0.32
N ASN A 178 -29.60 -16.43 0.69
CA ASN A 178 -29.05 -16.37 2.06
C ASN A 178 -28.46 -17.68 2.61
N THR A 179 -28.45 -18.76 1.83
CA THR A 179 -27.78 -20.01 2.20
C THR A 179 -26.38 -20.04 1.62
N ILE A 180 -25.40 -20.36 2.45
CA ILE A 180 -24.00 -20.42 2.04
C ILE A 180 -23.66 -21.83 1.62
N LEU A 181 -23.11 -21.95 0.41
CA LEU A 181 -22.72 -23.19 -0.22
C LEU A 181 -21.23 -23.15 -0.53
N SER A 182 -20.55 -24.26 -0.22
CA SER A 182 -19.20 -24.50 -0.68
C SER A 182 -19.17 -24.77 -2.19
N LYS A 183 -17.97 -24.75 -2.79
CA LYS A 183 -17.77 -25.15 -4.20
C LYS A 183 -18.47 -26.47 -4.57
N GLN A 184 -18.38 -27.49 -3.70
CA GLN A 184 -19.06 -28.77 -3.92
C GLN A 184 -20.58 -28.64 -3.85
N GLY A 185 -21.09 -27.84 -2.91
CA GLY A 185 -22.52 -27.54 -2.80
C GLY A 185 -23.08 -26.89 -4.07
N ILE A 186 -22.33 -25.96 -4.67
CA ILE A 186 -22.73 -25.30 -5.92
C ILE A 186 -22.73 -26.28 -7.10
N ILE A 187 -21.75 -27.19 -7.16
CA ILE A 187 -21.71 -28.24 -8.19
C ILE A 187 -22.92 -29.16 -8.04
N LYS A 188 -23.25 -29.58 -6.81
CA LYS A 188 -24.46 -30.38 -6.54
C LYS A 188 -25.72 -29.62 -6.94
N TYR A 189 -25.83 -28.35 -6.56
CA TYR A 189 -26.95 -27.49 -6.91
C TYR A 189 -27.12 -27.34 -8.43
N SER A 190 -26.02 -27.25 -9.19
CA SER A 190 -26.08 -27.15 -10.66
C SER A 190 -26.59 -28.40 -11.37
N LYS A 191 -26.59 -29.56 -10.69
CA LYS A 191 -27.13 -30.81 -11.19
C LYS A 191 -28.63 -30.96 -10.90
N LEU A 192 -29.16 -30.16 -9.97
CA LEU A 192 -30.59 -30.16 -9.66
C LEU A 192 -31.39 -29.60 -10.85
N PRO A 193 -32.59 -30.13 -11.09
CA PRO A 193 -33.52 -29.56 -12.08
C PRO A 193 -34.04 -28.19 -11.60
N SER A 194 -34.71 -27.45 -12.48
CA SER A 194 -35.28 -26.15 -12.14
C SER A 194 -36.30 -26.26 -11.00
N MET A 195 -36.54 -25.14 -10.32
CA MET A 195 -37.50 -25.06 -9.21
C MET A 195 -38.89 -25.55 -9.65
N GLU A 196 -39.32 -25.18 -10.86
CA GLU A 196 -40.61 -25.59 -11.45
C GLU A 196 -40.76 -27.11 -11.53
N VAL A 197 -39.71 -27.81 -11.99
CA VAL A 197 -39.73 -29.28 -12.12
C VAL A 197 -39.74 -29.95 -10.74
N THR A 198 -39.05 -29.36 -9.76
CA THR A 198 -39.02 -29.87 -8.37
C THR A 198 -40.36 -29.66 -7.67
N GLN A 199 -41.04 -28.54 -7.94
CA GLN A 199 -42.39 -28.29 -7.45
C GLN A 199 -43.41 -29.22 -8.10
N GLY A 200 -43.31 -29.44 -9.42
CA GLY A 200 -44.16 -30.39 -10.14
C GLY A 200 -44.03 -31.83 -9.64
N SER A 201 -42.80 -32.32 -9.41
CA SER A 201 -42.59 -33.68 -8.88
C SER A 201 -43.08 -33.85 -7.45
N ARG A 202 -43.03 -32.81 -6.61
CA ARG A 202 -43.63 -32.84 -5.26
C ARG A 202 -45.16 -32.90 -5.29
N LEU A 203 -45.80 -32.29 -6.28
CA LEU A 203 -47.26 -32.36 -6.46
C LEU A 203 -47.71 -33.72 -7.00
N VAL A 204 -46.92 -34.35 -7.87
CA VAL A 204 -47.24 -35.68 -8.43
C VAL A 204 -47.08 -36.81 -7.40
N MET A 205 -46.14 -36.69 -6.46
CA MET A 205 -45.89 -37.69 -5.42
C MET A 205 -46.75 -37.52 -4.16
N GLY A 206 -47.63 -36.51 -4.13
CA GLY A 206 -48.49 -36.17 -2.99
C GLY A 206 -49.94 -36.64 -3.10
N ASN A 207 -50.28 -37.41 -4.15
CA ASN A 207 -51.59 -38.02 -4.35
C ASN A 207 -51.49 -39.55 -4.28
#